data_AF-A0AAD9JEI0-F1
#
_entry.id   AF-A0AAD9JEI0-F1
#
_cell.length_a   1.000
_cell.length_b   1.000
_cell.length_c   1.000
_cell.angle_alpha   90.00
_cell.angle_beta   90.00
_cell.angle_gamma   90.00
#
_symmetry.space_group_name_H-M   'P 1'
#
loop_
_entity.id
_entity.type
_entity.pdbx_description
1 polymer ?
#
loop_
_entity_poly.entity_id
_entity_poly.type
_entity_poly.pdbx_seq_one_letter_code
_entity_poly.pdbx_strand_id
1 'polypeptide(L)'
;RPGVSVTGLGQKVIEFIEVVVTCDVSRVKPAADIYWRKGPDGPLQTGTTSSGLNQDHKTFHLQSTYNVSFTRNDRSTKLYCLVTRHGNKTDVWATAYHTISVACKVLKVF
;
A
#
# COMPACT_ATOMS: atom_id res chain seq x y z
N ARG A 1 -38.70 26.45 -28.44
CA ARG A 1 -37.43 26.48 -27.67
C ARG A 1 -36.60 25.28 -28.12
N PRO A 2 -35.33 25.44 -28.51
CA PRO A 2 -34.49 24.28 -28.80
C PRO A 2 -34.19 23.54 -27.50
N GLY A 3 -34.43 22.23 -27.48
CA GLY A 3 -33.99 21.34 -26.41
C GLY A 3 -32.58 20.85 -26.71
N VAL A 4 -31.69 20.96 -25.74
CA VAL A 4 -30.35 20.37 -25.82
C VAL A 4 -30.42 19.01 -25.13
N SER A 5 -30.12 17.93 -25.87
CA SER A 5 -29.94 16.60 -25.31
C SER A 5 -28.45 16.25 -25.30
N VAL A 6 -27.92 15.91 -24.13
CA VAL A 6 -26.57 15.34 -24.01
C VAL A 6 -26.70 13.83 -24.00
N THR A 7 -26.32 13.19 -25.10
CA THR A 7 -26.15 11.74 -25.20
C THR A 7 -24.66 11.47 -25.39
N GLY A 8 -24.04 10.71 -24.48
CA GLY A 8 -22.65 10.25 -24.66
C GLY A 8 -21.65 10.55 -23.56
N LEU A 9 -22.05 10.83 -22.32
CA LEU A 9 -21.09 10.74 -21.21
C LEU A 9 -20.88 9.27 -20.86
N GLY A 10 -19.93 8.62 -21.55
CA GLY A 10 -19.34 7.39 -21.03
C GLY A 10 -18.85 7.68 -19.62
N GLN A 11 -19.53 7.13 -18.61
CA GLN A 11 -19.04 7.19 -17.24
C GLN A 11 -17.67 6.51 -17.23
N LYS A 12 -16.60 7.29 -17.24
CA LYS A 12 -15.28 6.78 -16.89
C LYS A 12 -15.28 6.57 -15.39
N VAL A 13 -15.88 5.46 -14.96
CA VAL A 13 -15.78 4.99 -13.59
C VAL A 13 -14.29 4.77 -13.35
N ILE A 14 -13.69 5.52 -12.45
CA ILE A 14 -12.34 5.20 -11.97
C ILE A 14 -12.51 3.91 -11.16
N GLU A 15 -12.25 2.77 -11.80
CA GLU A 15 -12.46 1.45 -11.20
C GLU A 15 -11.40 1.13 -10.13
N PHE A 16 -10.22 1.74 -10.22
CA PHE A 16 -9.13 1.56 -9.27
C PHE A 16 -8.22 2.79 -9.16
N ILE A 17 -7.55 2.93 -8.01
CA ILE A 17 -6.46 3.88 -7.72
C ILE A 17 -5.21 3.06 -7.45
N GLU A 18 -4.11 3.37 -8.14
CA GLU A 18 -2.79 2.81 -7.83
C GLU A 18 -2.01 3.77 -6.95
N VAL A 19 -1.35 3.23 -5.93
CA VAL A 19 -0.53 3.99 -5.00
C VAL A 19 0.80 3.27 -4.82
N VAL A 20 1.89 4.01 -4.99
CA VAL A 20 3.23 3.55 -4.63
C VAL A 20 3.49 3.99 -3.20
N VAL A 21 3.71 3.02 -2.32
CA VAL A 21 4.03 3.26 -0.91
C VAL A 21 5.44 2.81 -0.58
N THR A 22 6.07 3.49 0.37
CA THR A 22 7.39 3.15 0.87
C THR A 22 7.32 2.92 2.38
N CYS A 23 7.91 1.82 2.84
CA CYS A 23 8.13 1.53 4.24
C CYS A 23 9.61 1.64 4.53
N ASP A 24 9.98 2.54 5.44
CA ASP A 24 11.36 2.78 5.85
C ASP A 24 11.53 2.33 7.30
N VAL A 25 12.48 1.41 7.53
CA VAL A 25 12.71 0.77 8.83
C VAL A 25 14.17 0.88 9.18
N SER A 26 14.45 1.55 10.29
CA SER A 26 15.81 1.79 10.78
C SER A 26 16.14 0.93 12.00
N ARG A 27 17.44 0.72 12.24
CA ARG A 27 17.99 0.04 13.43
C ARG A 27 17.50 -1.40 13.63
N VAL A 28 17.29 -2.14 12.55
CA VAL A 28 16.81 -3.52 12.57
C VAL A 28 17.92 -4.47 13.00
N LYS A 29 17.64 -5.34 13.99
CA LYS A 29 18.56 -6.39 14.45
C LYS A 29 17.79 -7.51 15.17
N PRO A 30 17.98 -8.80 14.83
CA PRO A 30 18.81 -9.34 13.74
C PRO A 30 18.24 -9.01 12.34
N ALA A 31 18.77 -9.59 11.26
CA ALA A 31 18.26 -9.36 9.91
C ALA A 31 16.74 -9.67 9.82
N ALA A 32 16.02 -8.86 9.04
CA ALA A 32 14.57 -8.94 8.88
C ALA A 32 14.16 -8.79 7.42
N ASP A 33 12.93 -9.19 7.12
CA ASP A 33 12.28 -9.00 5.82
C ASP A 33 11.08 -8.06 5.97
N ILE A 34 10.72 -7.35 4.89
CA ILE A 34 9.51 -6.54 4.83
C ILE A 34 8.47 -7.22 3.93
N TYR A 35 7.27 -7.39 4.46
CA TYR A 35 6.09 -7.84 3.73
C TYR A 35 4.97 -6.80 3.80
N TRP A 36 4.12 -6.82 2.78
CA TRP A 36 2.96 -5.95 2.66
C TRP A 36 1.69 -6.74 2.85
N ARG A 37 0.67 -6.13 3.47
CA ARG A 37 -0.66 -6.73 3.59
C ARG A 37 -1.74 -5.68 3.40
N LYS A 38 -2.69 -5.94 2.52
CA LYS A 38 -3.87 -5.09 2.33
C LYS A 38 -5.03 -5.64 3.15
N GLY A 39 -5.48 -4.89 4.16
CA GLY A 39 -6.45 -5.37 5.16
C GLY A 39 -5.82 -6.32 6.19
N PRO A 40 -6.51 -6.58 7.31
CA PRO A 40 -5.99 -7.47 8.36
C PRO A 40 -5.80 -8.91 7.89
N ASP A 41 -6.71 -9.39 7.02
CA ASP A 41 -6.77 -10.78 6.55
C ASP A 41 -6.32 -10.96 5.10
N GLY A 42 -5.73 -9.90 4.51
CA GLY A 42 -5.21 -9.97 3.15
C GLY A 42 -4.02 -10.92 3.01
N PRO A 43 -3.74 -11.41 1.80
CA PRO A 43 -2.53 -12.17 1.54
C PRO A 43 -1.28 -11.32 1.79
N LEU A 44 -0.21 -11.96 2.29
CA LEU A 44 1.11 -11.34 2.36
C LEU A 44 1.68 -11.18 0.96
N GLN A 45 2.19 -9.99 0.68
CA GLN A 45 2.77 -9.59 -0.59
C GLN A 45 4.20 -9.12 -0.39
N THR A 46 5.02 -9.26 -1.42
CA THR A 46 6.40 -8.77 -1.43
C THR A 46 6.49 -7.48 -2.23
N GLY A 47 7.18 -6.48 -1.67
CA GLY A 47 7.58 -5.29 -2.40
C GLY A 47 8.99 -5.42 -2.96
N THR A 48 9.48 -4.37 -3.60
CA THR A 48 10.90 -4.21 -3.92
C THR A 48 11.60 -3.74 -2.66
N THR A 49 12.43 -4.60 -2.06
CA THR A 49 13.11 -4.31 -0.79
C THR A 49 14.62 -4.14 -1.01
N SER A 50 15.18 -3.09 -0.42
CA SER A 50 16.62 -2.86 -0.28
C SER A 50 17.02 -2.97 1.19
N SER A 51 18.26 -3.39 1.43
CA SER A 51 18.84 -3.44 2.77
C SER A 51 20.24 -2.85 2.76
N GLY A 52 20.56 -2.11 3.82
CA GLY A 52 21.88 -1.54 4.07
C GLY A 52 22.33 -1.88 5.47
N LEU A 53 23.56 -2.39 5.63
CA LEU A 53 24.15 -2.58 6.95
C LEU A 53 24.77 -1.26 7.41
N ASN A 54 24.27 -0.73 8.52
CA ASN A 54 24.96 0.32 9.26
C ASN A 54 26.05 -0.34 10.11
N GLN A 55 27.32 -0.18 9.69
CA GLN A 55 28.47 -0.80 10.34
C GLN A 55 28.72 -0.26 11.74
N ASP A 56 28.53 1.05 11.96
CA ASP A 56 28.78 1.71 13.24
C ASP A 56 27.87 1.18 14.35
N HIS A 57 26.60 0.95 14.02
CA HIS A 57 25.60 0.46 14.98
C HIS A 57 25.38 -1.05 14.91
N LYS A 58 26.00 -1.76 13.95
CA LYS A 58 25.76 -3.19 13.67
C LYS A 58 24.26 -3.50 13.54
N THR A 59 23.52 -2.63 12.85
CA THR A 59 22.08 -2.73 12.59
C THR A 59 21.79 -2.56 11.11
N PHE A 60 20.68 -3.13 10.63
CA PHE A 60 20.22 -2.96 9.26
C PHE A 60 19.26 -1.76 9.13
N HIS A 61 19.34 -1.08 8.00
CA HIS A 61 18.31 -0.22 7.46
C HIS A 61 17.62 -0.98 6.32
N LEU A 62 16.30 -1.03 6.35
CA LEU A 62 15.48 -1.69 5.35
C LEU A 62 14.53 -0.67 4.75
N GLN A 63 14.43 -0.67 3.43
CA GLN A 63 13.44 0.12 2.72
C GLN A 63 12.71 -0.78 1.73
N SER A 64 11.38 -0.76 1.76
CA SER A 64 10.56 -1.52 0.81
C SER A 64 9.60 -0.58 0.11
N THR A 65 9.45 -0.76 -1.20
CA THR A 65 8.47 -0.03 -2.01
C THR A 65 7.49 -1.02 -2.61
N TYR A 66 6.19 -0.70 -2.55
CA TYR A 66 5.12 -1.56 -3.05
C TYR A 66 4.09 -0.75 -3.84
N ASN A 67 3.81 -1.19 -5.07
CA ASN A 67 2.71 -0.65 -5.86
C ASN A 67 1.44 -1.46 -5.54
N VAL A 68 0.42 -0.78 -5.04
CA VAL A 68 -0.84 -1.39 -4.62
C VAL A 68 -2.01 -0.70 -5.29
N SER A 69 -2.96 -1.49 -5.79
CA SER A 69 -4.21 -1.02 -6.34
C SER A 69 -5.34 -1.11 -5.31
N PHE A 70 -6.18 -0.07 -5.25
CA PHE A 70 -7.38 0.02 -4.44
C PHE A 70 -8.58 0.22 -5.34
N THR A 71 -9.63 -0.58 -5.13
CA THR A 71 -10.87 -0.51 -5.87
C THR A 71 -11.90 0.34 -5.13
N ARG A 72 -13.05 0.58 -5.75
CA ARG A 72 -14.20 1.23 -5.07
C ARG A 72 -14.68 0.51 -3.81
N ASN A 73 -14.42 -0.79 -3.70
CA ASN A 73 -14.78 -1.58 -2.52
C ASN A 73 -13.80 -1.32 -1.35
N ASP A 74 -12.63 -0.78 -1.63
CA ASP A 74 -11.59 -0.43 -0.66
C ASP A 74 -11.77 0.99 -0.09
N ARG A 75 -13.01 1.36 0.27
CA ARG A 75 -13.33 2.74 0.70
C ARG A 75 -12.46 3.24 1.85
N SER A 76 -12.06 2.35 2.75
CA SER A 76 -11.16 2.63 3.87
C SER A 76 -10.37 1.37 4.22
N THR A 77 -9.37 1.04 3.41
CA THR A 77 -8.55 -0.16 3.60
C THR A 77 -7.21 0.20 4.23
N LYS A 78 -6.83 -0.51 5.30
CA LYS A 78 -5.49 -0.40 5.89
C LYS A 78 -4.48 -1.14 5.04
N LEU A 79 -3.38 -0.50 4.72
CA LEU A 79 -2.19 -1.13 4.14
C LEU A 79 -1.13 -1.26 5.21
N TYR A 80 -0.73 -2.49 5.50
CA TYR A 80 0.25 -2.83 6.52
C TYR A 80 1.62 -3.06 5.88
N CYS A 81 2.64 -2.49 6.50
CA CYS A 81 4.02 -2.91 6.39
C CYS A 81 4.34 -3.79 7.60
N LEU A 82 4.83 -5.01 7.34
CA LEU A 82 5.13 -6.02 8.34
C LEU A 82 6.62 -6.35 8.27
N VAL A 83 7.32 -6.14 9.38
CA VAL A 83 8.72 -6.50 9.53
C VAL A 83 8.77 -7.85 10.22
N THR A 84 9.31 -8.86 9.53
CA THR A 84 9.41 -10.22 10.07
C THR A 84 10.86 -10.62 10.22
N ARG A 85 11.12 -11.60 11.08
CA ARG A 85 12.42 -12.27 11.09
C ARG A 85 12.81 -12.74 9.70
N HIS A 86 14.08 -12.56 9.33
CA HIS A 86 14.57 -13.02 8.04
C HIS A 86 14.33 -14.52 7.86
N GLY A 87 13.71 -14.89 6.73
CA GLY A 87 13.38 -16.27 6.41
C GLY A 87 12.17 -16.86 7.16
N ASN A 88 11.51 -16.10 8.03
CA ASN A 88 10.31 -16.56 8.74
C ASN A 88 9.17 -15.53 8.67
N LYS A 89 8.24 -15.76 7.74
CA LYS A 89 7.10 -14.87 7.46
C LYS A 89 6.05 -14.80 8.57
N THR A 90 6.08 -15.71 9.54
CA THR A 90 5.10 -15.76 10.64
C THR A 90 5.57 -15.05 11.90
N ASP A 91 6.87 -14.82 12.03
CA ASP A 91 7.48 -14.13 13.17
C ASP A 91 7.54 -12.61 12.90
N VAL A 92 6.42 -11.93 13.12
CA VAL A 92 6.28 -10.47 12.94
C VAL A 92 6.83 -9.75 14.17
N TRP A 93 7.89 -8.95 13.99
CA TRP A 93 8.51 -8.15 15.06
C TRP A 93 7.94 -6.74 15.16
N ALA A 94 7.56 -6.16 14.03
CA ALA A 94 7.00 -4.81 13.99
C ALA A 94 5.96 -4.69 12.87
N THR A 95 4.98 -3.82 13.10
CA THR A 95 3.97 -3.48 12.11
C THR A 95 3.72 -1.98 12.11
N ALA A 96 3.57 -1.43 10.91
CA ALA A 96 3.05 -0.10 10.69
C ALA A 96 1.91 -0.21 9.67
N TYR A 97 0.93 0.68 9.74
CA TYR A 97 -0.12 0.73 8.73
C TYR A 97 -0.49 2.16 8.38
N HIS A 98 -0.96 2.33 7.14
CA HIS A 98 -1.61 3.55 6.69
C HIS A 98 -3.04 3.23 6.23
N THR A 99 -3.99 4.09 6.56
CA THR A 99 -5.38 3.90 6.09
C THR A 99 -5.54 4.66 4.78
N ILE A 100 -5.78 3.92 3.69
CA ILE A 100 -6.04 4.52 2.38
C ILE A 100 -7.55 4.63 2.21
N SER A 101 -8.01 5.86 1.96
CA SER A 101 -9.42 6.18 1.75
C SER A 101 -9.68 6.48 0.28
N VAL A 102 -10.39 5.58 -0.40
CA VAL A 102 -10.82 5.78 -1.79
C VAL A 102 -12.16 6.51 -1.81
N ALA A 103 -12.13 7.81 -2.10
CA ALA A 103 -13.34 8.59 -2.30
C ALA A 103 -13.74 8.60 -3.78
N CYS A 104 -14.77 7.83 -4.15
CA CYS A 104 -15.43 8.02 -5.45
C CYS A 104 -16.27 9.30 -5.40
N LYS A 105 -15.75 10.42 -5.91
CA LYS A 105 -16.61 11.54 -6.29
C LYS A 105 -17.36 11.15 -7.56
N VAL A 106 -18.67 10.96 -7.46
CA VAL A 106 -19.54 11.03 -8.65
C VAL A 106 -19.52 12.49 -9.08
N LEU A 107 -18.80 12.80 -10.16
CA LEU A 107 -18.90 14.10 -10.81
C LEU A 107 -20.31 14.20 -11.40
N LYS A 108 -21.23 14.86 -10.68
CA LYS A 108 -22.46 15.35 -11.29
C LYS A 108 -22.07 16.49 -12.23
N VAL A 109 -22.06 16.21 -13.53
CA VAL A 109 -21.99 17.23 -14.57
C VAL A 109 -23.42 17.73 -14.76
N PHE A 110 -23.64 19.02 -14.50
CA PHE A 110 -24.93 19.70 -14.73
C PHE A 110 -25.02 20.20 -16.17
#